data_AF-A0A561T2Z7-F1
#
_entry.id   AF-A0A561T2Z7-F1
#
_cell.length_a   1.000
_cell.length_b   1.000
_cell.length_c   1.000
_cell.angle_alpha   90.00
_cell.angle_beta   90.00
_cell.angle_gamma   90.00
#
_symmetry.space_group_name_H-M   'P 1'
#
loop_
_entity.id
_entity.type
_entity.pdbx_description
1 polymer ?
#
loop_
_entity_poly.entity_id
_entity_poly.type
_entity_poly.pdbx_seq_one_letter_code
_entity_poly.pdbx_strand_id
1 'polypeptide(L)' 'MWRVYCTDCDEVTLVGCSELTSVVNLAPGVIAVVVQCAHGHHIPVLTGRATVEERTWKQSS' A
#
# COMPACT_ATOMS: atom_id res chain seq x y z
N MET A 1 -1.57 -13.15 0.30
CA MET A 1 -1.16 -12.50 -0.97
C MET A 1 -2.05 -11.28 -1.18
N TRP A 2 -1.47 -10.20 -1.68
CA TRP A 2 -2.15 -8.94 -1.99
C TRP A 2 -2.09 -8.71 -3.49
N ARG A 3 -3.19 -8.22 -4.07
CA ARG A 3 -3.21 -7.71 -5.44
C ARG A 3 -2.93 -6.22 -5.38
N VAL A 4 -1.79 -5.80 -5.91
CA VAL A 4 -1.30 -4.42 -5.83
C VAL A 4 -0.99 -3.90 -7.22
N TYR A 5 -1.18 -2.60 -7.42
CA TYR A 5 -0.86 -1.94 -8.68
C TYR A 5 0.46 -1.18 -8.51
N CYS A 6 1.41 -1.43 -9.41
CA CYS A 6 2.69 -0.72 -9.46
C CYS A 6 2.58 0.43 -10.46
N THR A 7 2.68 1.66 -9.98
CA THR A 7 2.63 2.86 -10.84
C THR A 7 3.82 2.96 -11.80
N ASP A 8 4.99 2.46 -11.40
CA ASP A 8 6.21 2.49 -12.22
C ASP A 8 6.18 1.46 -13.35
N CYS A 9 5.57 0.29 -13.11
CA CYS A 9 5.41 -0.75 -14.13
C CYS A 9 4.10 -0.60 -14.94
N ASP A 10 3.16 0.23 -14.48
CA ASP A 10 1.80 0.35 -15.01
C ASP A 10 1.05 -1.00 -15.06
N GLU A 11 1.27 -1.84 -14.06
CA GLU A 11 0.76 -3.21 -14.03
C GLU A 11 0.24 -3.62 -12.66
N VAL A 12 -0.71 -4.56 -12.66
CA VAL A 12 -1.22 -5.20 -11.45
C VAL A 12 -0.45 -6.49 -11.20
N THR A 13 0.07 -6.66 -9.99
CA THR A 13 0.82 -7.84 -9.58
C THR A 13 0.25 -8.46 -8.30
N LEU A 14 0.54 -9.74 -8.10
CA LEU A 14 0.26 -10.46 -6.88
C LEU A 14 1.55 -10.55 -6.06
N VAL A 15 1.54 -9.97 -4.87
CA VAL A 15 2.65 -10.03 -3.92
C VAL A 15 2.30 -10.89 -2.73
N GLY A 16 3.26 -11.70 -2.28
CA GLY A 16 3.19 -12.48 -1.06
C GLY A 16 3.65 -11.70 0.16
N CYS A 17 3.85 -12.41 1.27
CA CYS A 17 4.37 -11.81 2.49
C CYS A 17 5.90 -11.61 2.43
N SER A 18 6.60 -12.37 1.58
CA SER A 18 8.06 -12.26 1.40
C SER A 18 8.48 -10.92 0.79
N GLU A 19 7.57 -10.30 0.05
CA GLU A 19 7.79 -9.01 -0.62
C GLU A 19 7.42 -7.82 0.28
N LEU A 20 7.02 -8.06 1.53
CA LEU A 20 6.78 -7.01 2.52
C LEU A 20 8.11 -6.45 3.02
N THR A 21 8.33 -5.15 2.83
CA THR A 21 9.54 -4.46 3.29
C THR A 21 9.31 -3.68 4.58
N SER A 22 8.08 -3.23 4.82
CA SER A 22 7.74 -2.48 6.03
C SER A 22 6.26 -2.59 6.39
N VAL A 23 5.97 -2.52 7.69
CA VAL A 23 4.63 -2.44 8.25
C VAL A 23 4.63 -1.33 9.29
N VAL A 24 3.72 -0.35 9.14
CA VAL A 24 3.62 0.81 10.01
C VAL A 24 2.16 0.96 10.48
N ASN A 25 1.95 0.95 11.78
CA ASN A 25 0.66 1.33 12.36
C ASN A 25 0.52 2.85 12.31
N LEU A 26 -0.33 3.35 11.43
CA LEU A 26 -0.54 4.79 11.28
C LEU A 26 -1.52 5.34 12.31
N ALA A 27 -2.58 4.58 12.59
CA ALA A 27 -3.62 4.90 13.57
C ALA A 27 -4.30 3.60 14.03
N PRO A 28 -5.12 3.63 15.11
CA PRO A 28 -5.94 2.49 15.48
C PRO A 28 -6.79 2.00 14.29
N GLY A 29 -6.56 0.75 13.85
CA GLY A 29 -7.28 0.15 12.73
C GLY A 29 -6.80 0.55 11.33
N VAL A 30 -5.69 1.29 11.21
CA VAL A 30 -5.08 1.70 9.93
C VAL A 30 -3.60 1.32 9.90
N ILE A 31 -3.23 0.50 8.92
CA ILE A 31 -1.88 0.00 8.74
C ILE A 31 -1.41 0.37 7.34
N ALA A 32 -0.27 1.05 7.24
CA ALA A 32 0.47 1.18 6.01
C ALA A 32 1.42 -0.01 5.87
N VAL A 33 1.43 -0.58 4.69
CA VAL A 33 2.26 -1.71 4.34
C VAL A 33 3.04 -1.33 3.10
N VAL A 34 4.35 -1.50 3.12
CA VAL A 34 5.18 -1.29 1.93
C VAL A 34 5.53 -2.66 1.37
N VAL A 35 5.18 -2.89 0.12
CA VAL A 35 5.56 -4.10 -0.63
C VAL A 35 6.49 -3.74 -1.77
N GLN A 36 7.24 -4.72 -2.27
CA GLN A 36 8.10 -4.57 -3.42
C GLN A 36 7.57 -5.38 -4.61
N CYS A 37 7.49 -4.79 -5.80
CA CYS A 37 7.17 -5.56 -7.01
C CYS A 37 8.39 -6.38 -7.48
N ALA A 38 8.20 -7.27 -8.46
CA ALA A 38 9.26 -8.10 -9.02
C ALA A 38 10.46 -7.29 -9.61
N HIS A 39 10.22 -6.02 -9.96
CA HIS A 39 11.25 -5.11 -10.47
C HIS A 39 11.92 -4.25 -9.39
N GLY A 40 11.55 -4.41 -8.12
CA GLY A 40 12.17 -3.68 -7.01
C GLY A 40 11.48 -2.37 -6.61
N HIS A 41 10.38 -1.98 -7.25
CA HIS A 41 9.66 -0.74 -6.90
C HIS A 41 8.84 -0.90 -5.62
N HIS A 42 8.88 0.11 -4.74
CA HIS A 42 8.11 0.14 -3.51
C HIS A 42 6.68 0.62 -3.77
N ILE A 43 5.71 -0.16 -3.31
CA ILE A 43 4.29 0.14 -3.44
C ILE A 43 3.70 0.28 -2.03
N PRO A 44 3.31 1.49 -1.61
CA PRO A 44 2.61 1.68 -0.35
C PRO A 44 1.15 1.23 -0.50
N VAL A 45 0.72 0.32 0.36
CA VAL A 45 -0.65 -0.18 0.47
C VAL A 45 -1.21 0.24 1.82
N LEU A 46 -2.27 1.04 1.79
CA LEU A 46 -3.03 1.36 2.99
C LEU A 46 -4.09 0.29 3.21
N THR A 47 -4.07 -0.31 4.40
CA THR A 47 -5.05 -1.31 4.80
C THR A 47 -5.75 -0.85 6.07
N GLY A 48 -7.03 -1.18 6.19
CA GLY A 48 -7.84 -0.83 7.34
C GLY A 48 -8.97 0.15 7.02
N ARG A 49 -9.81 0.37 8.03
CA ARG A 49 -10.89 1.37 8.00
C ARG A 49 -10.50 2.43 8.98
N ALA A 50 -10.00 3.53 8.45
CA ALA A 50 -9.87 4.73 9.25
C ALA A 50 -11.29 5.21 9.58
N THR A 51 -11.68 5.31 10.85
CA THR A 51 -12.87 6.06 11.27
C THR A 51 -12.55 7.54 11.11
N VAL A 52 -12.46 7.99 9.86
CA VAL A 52 -12.32 9.40 9.51
C VAL A 52 -13.68 9.80 8.98
N GLU A 53 -14.30 10.82 9.56
CA GLU A 53 -15.22 11.65 8.79
C GLU A 53 -14.57 11.92 7.44
N GLU A 54 -15.28 11.60 6.35
CA GLU A 54 -14.77 11.59 4.97
C GLU A 54 -13.97 12.85 4.66
N ARG A 55 -12.65 12.81 4.84
CA ARG A 55 -11.74 13.80 4.27
C ARG A 55 -11.03 13.14 3.12
N THR A 56 -11.56 13.41 1.93
CA THR A 56 -10.99 13.05 0.64
C THR A 56 -9.52 13.42 0.61
N TRP A 57 -8.64 12.41 0.59
CA TRP A 57 -7.24 12.61 0.30
C TRP A 57 -7.11 13.16 -1.12
N LYS A 58 -6.67 14.42 -1.25
CA LYS A 58 -6.19 14.96 -2.52
C LYS A 58 -4.68 14.75 -2.59
N GLN A 59 -4.25 13.88 -3.49
CA GLN A 59 -2.86 13.76 -3.87
C GLN A 59 -2.48 15.04 -4.64
N SER A 60 -1.62 15.88 -4.06
CA SER A 60 -1.00 16.99 -4.76
C SER A 60 0.17 16.48 -5.59
N SER A 61 0.05 16.66 -6.90
CA SER A 61 1.08 16.51 -7.93
C SER A 61 2.27 17.43 -7.72
#